data_AF-A0A963P7Y0-F1
#
_entry.id   AF-A0A963P7Y0-F1
#
_cell.length_a   1.000
_cell.length_b   1.000
_cell.length_c   1.000
_cell.angle_alpha   90.00
_cell.angle_beta   90.00
_cell.angle_gamma   90.00
#
_symmetry.space_group_name_H-M   'P 1'
#
loop_
_entity.id
_entity.type
_entity.pdbx_description
1 polymer ?
#
loop_
_entity_poly.entity_id
_entity_poly.type
_entity_poly.pdbx_seq_one_letter_code
_entity_poly.pdbx_strand_id
1 'polypeptide(L)' 'MLTQEQLQQRFIPFDSLRYSTDAFIDYRIPGCGPKKNYALIGPGVSQNPNQPVSLREKHGFQVGGVSMPAGTTNP' A
#
# COMPACT_ATOMS: atom_id res chain seq x y z
N MET A 1 -16.81 12.99 -19.88
CA MET A 1 -16.04 11.72 -19.89
C MET A 1 -14.60 12.04 -19.52
N LEU A 2 -13.87 11.09 -18.92
CA LEU A 2 -12.44 11.26 -18.66
C LEU A 2 -11.64 11.12 -19.96
N THR A 3 -10.56 11.89 -20.10
CA THR A 3 -9.60 11.73 -21.21
C THR A 3 -8.67 10.55 -20.96
N GLN A 4 -8.02 10.06 -22.02
CA GLN A 4 -7.02 9.00 -21.90
C GLN A 4 -5.88 9.39 -20.95
N GLU A 5 -5.41 10.63 -21.00
CA GLU A 5 -4.37 11.15 -20.12
C GLU A 5 -4.82 11.15 -18.65
N GLN A 6 -6.07 11.55 -18.38
CA GLN A 6 -6.64 11.50 -17.03
C GLN A 6 -6.76 10.07 -16.50
N LEU A 7 -7.03 9.09 -17.37
CA LEU A 7 -7.03 7.67 -17.00
C LEU A 7 -5.60 7.18 -16.69
N GLN A 8 -4.62 7.55 -17.51
CA GLN A 8 -3.22 7.16 -17.32
C GLN A 8 -2.65 7.69 -16.00
N GLN A 9 -2.99 8.91 -15.59
CA GLN A 9 -2.59 9.47 -14.29
C GLN A 9 -3.11 8.68 -13.09
N ARG A 10 -4.17 7.88 -13.27
CA ARG A 10 -4.84 7.10 -12.22
C ARG A 10 -4.52 5.60 -12.31
N PHE A 11 -3.84 5.18 -13.36
CA PHE A 11 -3.46 3.80 -13.58
C PHE A 11 -2.28 3.42 -12.68
N ILE A 12 -2.43 2.36 -11.90
CA ILE A 12 -1.39 1.85 -11.00
C ILE A 12 -0.89 0.52 -11.58
N PRO A 13 0.16 0.52 -12.42
CA PRO A 13 0.72 -0.73 -12.93
C PRO A 13 1.46 -1.49 -11.83
N PHE A 14 1.49 -2.81 -11.94
CA PHE A 14 2.07 -3.68 -10.92
C PHE A 14 3.57 -3.44 -10.69
N ASP A 15 4.30 -3.00 -11.73
CA ASP A 15 5.73 -2.65 -11.68
C ASP A 15 6.01 -1.33 -10.93
N SER A 16 5.02 -0.45 -10.82
CA SER A 16 5.11 0.81 -10.08
C SER A 16 4.83 0.66 -8.59
N LEU A 17 4.41 -0.53 -8.15
CA LEU A 17 4.12 -0.79 -6.75
C LEU A 17 5.34 -0.46 -5.87
N ARG A 18 5.08 0.23 -4.77
CA ARG A 18 6.04 0.59 -3.74
C ARG A 18 5.47 0.16 -2.40
N TYR A 19 6.31 -0.43 -1.55
CA TYR A 19 5.89 -0.88 -0.23
C TYR A 19 6.60 -0.12 0.89
N SER A 20 5.99 -0.20 2.07
CA SER A 20 6.62 0.12 3.35
C SER A 20 6.56 -1.10 4.27
N THR A 21 7.53 -1.21 5.18
CA THR A 21 7.54 -2.18 6.28
C THR A 21 7.06 -1.58 7.61
N ASP A 22 6.83 -0.27 7.66
CA ASP A 22 6.53 0.46 8.90
C ASP A 22 5.02 0.74 9.09
N ALA A 23 4.17 0.20 8.22
CA ALA A 23 2.73 0.47 8.26
C ALA A 23 2.02 -0.22 9.43
N PHE A 24 2.57 -1.33 9.93
CA PHE A 24 1.96 -2.13 11.00
C PHE A 24 2.89 -2.19 12.21
N ILE A 25 2.34 -1.90 13.39
CA ILE A 25 3.10 -1.94 14.65
C ILE A 25 3.54 -3.38 14.98
N ASP A 26 2.70 -4.37 14.64
CA ASP A 26 2.98 -5.79 14.85
C ASP A 26 4.20 -6.29 14.07
N TYR A 27 4.67 -5.56 13.05
CA TYR A 27 5.90 -5.86 12.31
C TYR A 27 7.12 -6.08 13.21
N ARG A 28 7.14 -5.45 14.39
CA ARG A 28 8.24 -5.56 15.37
C ARG A 28 8.17 -6.84 16.23
N ILE A 29 7.07 -7.58 16.18
CA ILE A 29 6.90 -8.84 16.92
C ILE A 29 7.62 -9.96 16.13
N PRO A 30 8.45 -10.79 16.79
CA PRO A 30 9.06 -11.95 16.14
C PRO A 30 8.00 -12.84 15.48
N GLY A 31 8.17 -13.13 14.18
CA GLY A 31 7.24 -13.94 13.38
C GLY A 31 6.18 -13.16 12.59
N CYS A 32 5.96 -11.88 12.87
CA CYS A 32 5.02 -11.04 12.11
C CYS A 32 5.63 -10.40 10.84
N GLY A 33 6.94 -10.59 10.61
CA GLY A 33 7.68 -10.08 9.44
C GLY A 33 8.30 -11.19 8.57
N PRO A 34 8.68 -10.88 7.32
CA PRO A 34 8.60 -9.57 6.66
C PRO A 34 7.23 -9.33 6.02
N LYS A 35 6.53 -8.26 6.45
CA LYS A 35 5.26 -7.81 5.90
C LYS A 35 5.48 -6.55 5.05
N LYS A 36 5.02 -6.58 3.80
CA LYS A 36 5.11 -5.44 2.87
C LYS A 36 3.72 -4.85 2.70
N ASN A 37 3.58 -3.56 3.00
CA ASN A 37 2.33 -2.81 2.83
C ASN A 37 2.39 -1.93 1.58
N TYR A 38 1.45 -2.11 0.65
CA TYR A 38 1.32 -1.32 -0.57
C TYR A 38 0.07 -0.44 -0.45
N ALA A 39 0.24 0.87 -0.41
CA ALA A 39 -0.88 1.82 -0.38
C ALA A 39 -1.22 2.31 -1.80
N LEU A 40 -2.37 1.88 -2.30
CA LEU A 40 -2.82 2.18 -3.67
C LEU A 40 -3.68 3.44 -3.68
N ILE A 41 -4.71 3.49 -2.82
CA ILE A 41 -5.60 4.63 -2.65
C ILE A 41 -5.61 5.02 -1.17
N GLY A 42 -5.12 6.21 -0.86
CA GLY A 42 -4.98 6.70 0.52
C GLY A 42 -3.85 6.02 1.31
N PRO A 43 -3.45 6.58 2.47
CA PRO A 43 -2.35 6.06 3.29
C PRO A 43 -2.67 4.74 4.04
N GLY A 44 -3.90 4.25 3.99
CA GLY A 44 -4.33 3.06 4.72
C GLY A 44 -4.28 3.28 6.22
N VAL A 45 -3.60 2.37 6.94
CA VAL A 45 -3.45 2.38 8.40
C VAL A 45 -2.20 3.12 8.89
N SER A 46 -1.37 3.61 7.97
CA SER A 46 -0.07 4.17 8.32
C SER A 46 -0.15 5.64 8.72
N GLN A 47 0.58 5.98 9.79
CA GLN A 47 0.81 7.35 10.23
C GLN A 47 2.12 7.94 9.67
N ASN A 48 2.93 7.15 8.95
CA ASN A 48 4.18 7.63 8.39
C ASN A 48 3.91 8.58 7.20
N PRO A 49 4.27 9.88 7.27
CA PRO A 49 4.03 10.83 6.18
C PRO A 49 4.78 10.43 4.90
N ASN A 50 5.91 9.74 5.05
CA ASN A 50 6.77 9.29 3.96
C ASN A 50 6.33 7.95 3.36
N GLN A 51 5.20 7.37 3.79
CA GLN A 51 4.69 6.17 3.15
C GLN A 51 4.43 6.44 1.66
N PRO A 52 4.94 5.59 0.76
CA PRO A 52 4.57 5.67 -0.64
C PRO A 52 3.08 5.35 -0.79
N VAL A 53 2.33 6.28 -1.37
CA VAL A 53 0.90 6.15 -1.67
C VAL A 53 0.71 6.49 -3.14
N SER A 54 0.09 5.59 -3.91
CA SER A 54 -0.02 5.76 -5.36
C SER A 54 -0.99 6.90 -5.72
N LEU A 55 -2.19 6.91 -5.12
CA LEU A 55 -3.20 7.97 -5.28
C LEU A 55 -3.56 8.57 -3.92
N ARG A 56 -3.26 9.87 -3.75
CA ARG A 56 -3.44 10.60 -2.48
C ARG A 56 -4.71 11.45 -2.43
N GLU A 57 -5.40 11.66 -3.55
CA GLU A 57 -6.66 12.40 -3.54
C GLU A 57 -7.73 11.70 -2.68
N LYS A 58 -8.79 12.41 -2.30
CA LYS A 58 -9.82 11.88 -1.40
C LYS A 58 -10.86 11.09 -2.20
N HIS A 59 -11.01 9.80 -1.93
CA HIS A 59 -12.00 8.93 -2.58
C HIS A 59 -13.15 8.49 -1.65
N GLY A 60 -13.09 8.79 -0.35
CA GLY A 60 -14.05 8.31 0.65
C GLY A 60 -13.82 6.86 1.10
N PHE A 61 -12.83 6.18 0.52
CA PHE A 61 -12.37 4.86 0.90
C PHE A 61 -10.85 4.76 0.69
N GLN A 62 -10.27 3.65 1.16
CA GLN A 62 -8.86 3.35 0.98
C GLN A 62 -8.69 1.95 0.39
N VAL A 63 -7.65 1.76 -0.42
CA VAL A 63 -7.31 0.45 -1.00
C VAL A 63 -5.82 0.22 -0.84
N GLY A 64 -5.47 -0.95 -0.34
CA GLY A 64 -4.09 -1.38 -0.19
C GLY A 64 -3.96 -2.88 -0.36
N GLY A 65 -2.72 -3.32 -0.54
CA GLY A 65 -2.34 -4.73 -0.56
C GLY A 65 -1.31 -5.00 0.53
N VAL A 66 -1.32 -6.21 1.07
CA VAL A 66 -0.30 -6.68 2.00
C VAL A 66 0.25 -7.99 1.47
N SER A 67 1.58 -8.15 1.48
CA SER A 67 2.22 -9.42 1.13
C SER A 67 3.20 -9.85 2.21
N MET A 68 3.26 -11.16 2.43
CA MET A 68 4.29 -11.84 3.23
C MET A 68 4.91 -12.96 2.39
N PRO A 69 6.09 -13.51 2.75
CA PRO A 69 6.66 -14.65 2.05
C PRO A 69 5.70 -15.84 1.98
N ALA A 70 5.81 -16.62 0.91
CA ALA A 70 4.99 -17.81 0.73
C ALA A 70 5.12 -18.75 1.94
N GLY A 71 3.99 -19.32 2.37
CA GLY A 71 3.93 -20.22 3.53
C GLY A 71 3.99 -19.52 4.89
N THR A 72 3.98 -18.18 4.93
CA THR A 72 3.94 -17.43 6.20
C THR A 72 2.50 -17.05 6.56
N THR A 73 2.11 -17.34 7.80
CA THR A 73 0.86 -16.83 8.40
C THR A 73 1.23 -15.73 9.39
N ASN A 74 0.59 -14.57 9.32
CA ASN A 74 0.72 -13.56 10.37
C ASN A 74 0.04 -14.10 11.64
N PRO A 75 0.78 -14.36 12.73
CA PRO A 75 0.20 -14.90 13.95
C PRO A 75 -0.71 -13.89 14.66
#